data_AF-G1RAK2-F1
#
_entry.id   AF-G1RAK2-F1
#
_cell.length_a   1.000
_cell.length_b   1.000
_cell.length_c   1.000
_cell.angle_alpha   90.00
_cell.angle_beta   90.00
_cell.angle_gamma   90.00
#
_symmetry.space_group_name_H-M   'P 1'
#
loop_
_entity.id
_entity.type
_entity.pdbx_description
1 polymer ?
#
loop_
_entity_poly.entity_id
_entity_poly.type
_entity_poly.pdbx_seq_one_letter_code
_entity_poly.pdbx_strand_id
1 'polypeptide(L)'
;MSQSKHAEARELMYSGALLFFSHGQQNSAADLSMLVLESLEKAEVEVADELLENLAKVFSLMDPNSPERVAFVSRALKWSSGGSGKLGHPRLHQLLALTLWKEQNYCESRYHFLHSADGEGCANMLVEYSTSRGFRSEVDMFVAQAVLHGKLTVFTVLCEQYQPSLRRDPMYNEYLDRIGQLFFGVPPKQTSSYGGLLGNLLSSLMGSSEQEEGEESPSDGSPIELD
;
A
#
# COMPACT_ATOMS: atom_id res chain seq x y z
N MET A 1 20.04 35.13 -6.24
CA MET A 1 19.21 36.35 -6.24
C MET A 1 17.82 36.14 -6.84
N SER A 2 17.64 35.41 -7.95
CA SER A 2 16.30 35.11 -8.49
C SER A 2 15.58 34.00 -7.72
N GLN A 3 16.25 32.87 -7.44
CA GLN A 3 15.63 31.73 -6.74
C GLN A 3 15.14 32.05 -5.31
N SER A 4 15.87 32.87 -4.54
CA SER A 4 15.43 33.29 -3.20
C SER A 4 14.13 34.10 -3.25
N LYS A 5 13.99 34.98 -4.25
CA LYS A 5 12.76 35.75 -4.47
C LYS A 5 11.59 34.86 -4.88
N HIS A 6 11.83 33.80 -5.64
CA HIS A 6 10.79 32.82 -5.97
C HIS A 6 10.32 32.04 -4.73
N ALA A 7 11.23 31.71 -3.81
CA ALA A 7 10.86 31.06 -2.56
C ALA A 7 10.03 31.99 -1.65
N GLU A 8 10.48 33.22 -1.43
CA GLU A 8 9.76 34.23 -0.64
C GLU A 8 8.37 34.53 -1.24
N ALA A 9 8.29 34.72 -2.56
CA ALA A 9 7.02 34.98 -3.25
C ALA A 9 6.05 33.80 -3.08
N ARG A 10 6.55 32.56 -3.20
CA ARG A 10 5.74 31.35 -3.02
C ARG A 10 5.22 31.20 -1.60
N GLU A 11 6.04 31.48 -0.59
CA GLU A 11 5.63 31.47 0.81
C GLU A 11 4.55 32.53 1.10
N LEU A 12 4.71 33.73 0.53
CA LEU A 12 3.71 34.79 0.61
C LEU A 12 2.39 34.39 -0.06
N MET A 13 2.44 33.78 -1.26
CA MET A 13 1.24 33.30 -1.96
C MET A 13 0.56 32.17 -1.19
N TYR A 14 1.33 31.22 -0.64
CA TYR A 14 0.80 30.11 0.15
C TYR A 14 0.11 30.59 1.44
N SER A 15 0.79 31.44 2.21
CA SER A 15 0.22 32.03 3.44
C SER A 15 -1.02 32.89 3.14
N GLY A 16 -0.99 33.67 2.05
CA GLY A 16 -2.15 34.41 1.56
C GLY A 16 -3.33 33.52 1.15
N ALA A 17 -3.07 32.38 0.49
CA ALA A 17 -4.11 31.42 0.14
C ALA A 17 -4.78 30.84 1.39
N LEU A 18 -3.98 30.44 2.40
CA LEU A 18 -4.51 29.96 3.68
C LEU A 18 -5.37 31.00 4.39
N LEU A 19 -4.96 32.28 4.35
CA LEU A 19 -5.74 33.38 4.92
C LEU A 19 -7.06 33.59 4.18
N PHE A 20 -7.07 33.53 2.84
CA PHE A 20 -8.32 33.64 2.09
C PHE A 20 -9.26 32.47 2.37
N PHE A 21 -8.74 31.24 2.49
CA PHE A 21 -9.54 30.10 2.93
C PHE A 21 -10.16 30.32 4.31
N SER A 22 -9.42 30.88 5.29
CA SER A 22 -9.96 31.15 6.63
C SER A 22 -11.07 32.20 6.64
N HIS A 23 -11.15 33.04 5.62
CA HIS A 23 -12.21 34.04 5.44
C HIS A 23 -13.30 33.59 4.44
N GLY A 24 -13.27 32.33 3.97
CA GLY A 24 -14.25 31.80 3.01
C GLY A 24 -14.12 32.36 1.59
N GLN A 25 -13.03 33.06 1.28
CA GLN A 25 -12.76 33.64 -0.05
C GLN A 25 -12.17 32.58 -0.99
N GLN A 26 -12.98 31.59 -1.37
CA GLN A 26 -12.55 30.40 -2.13
C GLN A 26 -11.85 30.74 -3.46
N ASN A 27 -12.42 31.64 -4.26
CA ASN A 27 -11.87 31.96 -5.59
C ASN A 27 -10.48 32.59 -5.49
N SER A 28 -10.32 33.61 -4.64
CA SER A 28 -9.02 34.27 -4.43
C SER A 28 -7.98 33.33 -3.82
N ALA A 29 -8.41 32.43 -2.92
CA ALA A 29 -7.53 31.40 -2.38
C ALA A 29 -7.07 30.42 -3.47
N ALA A 30 -7.97 30.01 -4.37
CA ALA A 30 -7.65 29.14 -5.48
C ALA A 30 -6.70 29.79 -6.50
N ASP A 31 -6.92 31.08 -6.81
CA ASP A 31 -6.02 31.84 -7.69
C ASP A 31 -4.60 31.91 -7.12
N LEU A 32 -4.45 32.25 -5.83
CA LEU A 32 -3.14 32.24 -5.16
C LEU A 32 -2.52 30.84 -5.14
N SER A 33 -3.33 29.80 -4.95
CA SER A 33 -2.87 28.40 -4.98
C SER A 33 -2.33 28.00 -6.35
N MET A 34 -2.94 28.49 -7.43
CA MET A 34 -2.43 28.30 -8.79
C MET A 34 -1.13 29.07 -9.03
N LEU A 35 -0.97 30.27 -8.45
CA LEU A 35 0.30 31.01 -8.51
C LEU A 35 1.43 30.33 -7.73
N VAL A 36 1.12 29.64 -6.62
CA VAL A 36 2.10 28.78 -5.92
C VAL A 36 2.65 27.71 -6.87
N LEU A 37 1.77 26.99 -7.59
CA LEU A 37 2.18 25.98 -8.58
C LEU A 37 2.97 26.60 -9.73
N GLU A 38 2.54 27.74 -10.26
CA GLU A 38 3.26 28.44 -11.32
C GLU A 38 4.67 28.85 -10.87
N SER A 39 4.83 29.29 -9.63
CA SER A 39 6.15 29.60 -9.08
C SER A 39 7.03 28.36 -8.93
N LEU A 40 6.46 27.21 -8.53
CA LEU A 40 7.20 25.94 -8.44
C LEU A 40 7.69 25.49 -9.82
N GLU A 41 6.84 25.60 -10.84
CA GLU A 41 7.16 25.27 -12.23
C GLU A 41 8.26 26.19 -12.78
N LYS A 42 8.09 27.52 -12.67
CA LYS A 42 9.03 28.51 -13.23
C LYS A 42 10.41 28.48 -12.56
N ALA A 43 10.46 28.15 -11.28
CA ALA A 43 11.72 28.03 -10.55
C ALA A 43 12.33 26.62 -10.64
N GLU A 44 11.71 25.70 -11.42
CA GLU A 44 12.14 24.30 -11.61
C GLU A 44 12.41 23.59 -10.28
N VAL A 45 11.51 23.81 -9.30
CA VAL A 45 11.67 23.28 -7.94
C VAL A 45 11.43 21.77 -7.94
N GLU A 46 12.38 21.03 -7.39
CA GLU A 46 12.26 19.60 -7.18
C GLU A 46 11.15 19.25 -6.17
N VAL A 47 10.59 18.06 -6.32
CA VAL A 47 9.55 17.56 -5.41
C VAL A 47 10.15 17.28 -4.04
N ALA A 48 9.54 17.84 -3.01
CA ALA A 48 9.88 17.59 -1.61
C ALA A 48 8.61 17.33 -0.80
N ASP A 49 8.70 16.51 0.24
CA ASP A 49 7.54 16.08 1.03
C ASP A 49 6.75 17.26 1.62
N GLU A 50 7.45 18.28 2.14
CA GLU A 50 6.83 19.49 2.68
C GLU A 50 5.96 20.21 1.62
N LEU A 51 6.42 20.26 0.37
CA LEU A 51 5.66 20.89 -0.72
C LEU A 51 4.41 20.07 -1.05
N LEU A 52 4.53 18.74 -1.06
CA LEU A 52 3.38 17.86 -1.30
C LEU A 52 2.33 18.01 -0.20
N GLU A 53 2.76 18.11 1.05
CA GLU A 53 1.88 18.33 2.20
C GLU A 53 1.21 19.71 2.14
N ASN A 54 1.95 20.75 1.75
CA ASN A 54 1.39 22.08 1.54
C ASN A 54 0.32 22.11 0.44
N LEU A 55 0.58 21.47 -0.70
CA LEU A 55 -0.40 21.37 -1.80
C LEU A 55 -1.63 20.55 -1.39
N ALA A 56 -1.43 19.43 -0.70
CA ALA A 56 -2.54 18.64 -0.19
C ALA A 56 -3.36 19.40 0.87
N LYS A 57 -2.72 20.23 1.69
CA LYS A 57 -3.39 21.09 2.66
C LYS A 57 -4.29 22.10 1.94
N VAL A 58 -3.78 22.76 0.91
CA VAL A 58 -4.57 23.67 0.06
C VAL A 58 -5.76 22.94 -0.57
N PHE A 59 -5.54 21.76 -1.16
CA PHE A 59 -6.61 20.93 -1.72
C PHE A 59 -7.70 20.62 -0.69
N SER A 60 -7.34 20.29 0.56
CA SER A 60 -8.31 19.99 1.63
C SER A 60 -9.17 21.18 2.07
N LEU A 61 -8.77 22.42 1.71
CA LEU A 61 -9.49 23.64 2.05
C LEU A 61 -10.36 24.17 0.90
N MET A 62 -10.15 23.66 -0.31
CA MET A 62 -10.94 23.99 -1.49
C MET A 62 -12.32 23.34 -1.42
N ASP A 63 -13.34 24.03 -1.92
CA ASP A 63 -14.68 23.45 -2.10
C ASP A 63 -14.62 22.16 -2.95
N PRO A 64 -15.13 21.01 -2.45
CA PRO A 64 -15.17 19.74 -3.17
C PRO A 64 -15.85 19.79 -4.54
N ASN A 65 -16.77 20.73 -4.75
CA ASN A 65 -17.58 20.83 -5.96
C ASN A 65 -17.04 21.86 -6.96
N SER A 66 -15.92 22.52 -6.65
CA SER A 66 -15.42 23.60 -7.50
C SER A 66 -14.58 23.10 -8.67
N PRO A 67 -14.73 23.68 -9.87
CA PRO A 67 -13.86 23.35 -11.01
C PRO A 67 -12.40 23.74 -10.76
N GLU A 68 -12.15 24.76 -9.92
CA GLU A 68 -10.82 25.19 -9.52
C GLU A 68 -10.07 24.07 -8.79
N ARG A 69 -10.77 23.29 -7.94
CA ARG A 69 -10.17 22.16 -7.22
C ARG A 69 -9.69 21.07 -8.18
N VAL A 70 -10.46 20.78 -9.23
CA VAL A 70 -10.09 19.82 -10.28
C VAL A 70 -8.88 20.32 -11.07
N ALA A 71 -8.89 21.60 -11.47
CA ALA A 71 -7.78 22.22 -12.20
C ALA A 71 -6.49 22.22 -11.36
N PHE A 72 -6.59 22.54 -10.07
CA PHE A 72 -5.48 22.54 -9.13
C PHE A 72 -4.85 21.14 -9.00
N VAL A 73 -5.66 20.10 -8.78
CA VAL A 73 -5.15 18.71 -8.67
C VAL A 73 -4.43 18.28 -9.94
N SER A 74 -5.01 18.53 -11.11
CA SER A 74 -4.41 18.17 -12.39
C SER A 74 -3.03 18.82 -12.57
N ARG A 75 -2.92 20.12 -12.27
CA ARG A 75 -1.65 20.86 -12.37
C ARG A 75 -0.64 20.41 -11.32
N ALA A 76 -1.07 20.22 -10.08
CA ALA A 76 -0.21 19.74 -8.99
C ALA A 76 0.38 18.34 -9.27
N LEU A 77 -0.44 17.42 -9.77
CA LEU A 77 0.02 16.08 -10.16
C LEU A 77 1.04 16.16 -11.31
N LYS A 78 0.75 16.97 -12.33
CA LYS A 78 1.67 17.19 -13.45
C LYS A 78 3.01 17.75 -12.97
N TRP A 79 3.02 18.77 -12.12
CA TRP A 79 4.25 19.30 -11.53
C TRP A 79 4.99 18.22 -10.73
N SER A 80 4.28 17.50 -9.86
CA SER A 80 4.87 16.45 -9.02
C SER A 80 5.44 15.26 -9.80
N SER A 81 5.07 15.08 -11.07
CA SER A 81 5.65 14.04 -11.92
C SER A 81 7.11 14.30 -12.29
N GLY A 82 7.60 15.54 -12.14
CA GLY A 82 8.98 15.93 -12.48
C GLY A 82 9.38 15.62 -13.92
N GLY A 83 8.42 15.51 -14.84
CA GLY A 83 8.68 15.14 -16.24
C GLY A 83 8.97 13.64 -16.47
N SER A 84 8.84 12.79 -15.44
CA SER A 84 9.15 11.35 -15.52
C SER A 84 8.16 10.51 -16.34
N GLY A 85 7.16 11.12 -16.99
CA GLY A 85 6.09 10.43 -17.71
C GLY A 85 5.10 9.66 -16.82
N LYS A 86 5.30 9.68 -15.50
CA LYS A 86 4.39 9.09 -14.50
C LYS A 86 3.18 10.00 -14.28
N LEU A 87 2.06 9.42 -13.84
CA LEU A 87 0.78 10.11 -13.61
C LEU A 87 0.76 11.01 -12.34
N GLY A 88 1.93 11.36 -11.79
CA GLY A 88 2.08 12.15 -10.56
C GLY A 88 2.93 11.43 -9.51
N HIS A 89 3.31 12.16 -8.45
CA HIS A 89 4.10 11.60 -7.36
C HIS A 89 3.22 10.72 -6.43
N PRO A 90 3.64 9.48 -6.09
CA PRO A 90 2.83 8.56 -5.29
C PRO A 90 2.42 9.11 -3.91
N ARG A 91 3.30 9.91 -3.29
CA ARG A 91 3.00 10.56 -2.00
C ARG A 91 1.90 11.62 -2.13
N LEU A 92 1.87 12.39 -3.22
CA LEU A 92 0.80 13.35 -3.45
C LEU A 92 -0.54 12.63 -3.66
N HIS A 93 -0.54 11.56 -4.46
CA HIS A 93 -1.71 10.69 -4.60
C HIS A 93 -2.20 10.16 -3.25
N GLN A 94 -1.31 9.70 -2.35
CA GLN A 94 -1.70 9.25 -1.01
C GLN A 94 -2.43 10.35 -0.22
N LEU A 95 -1.87 11.58 -0.18
CA LEU A 95 -2.44 12.69 0.58
C LEU A 95 -3.81 13.14 0.04
N LEU A 96 -3.97 13.17 -1.29
CA LEU A 96 -5.24 13.44 -1.94
C LEU A 96 -6.27 12.34 -1.62
N ALA A 97 -5.85 11.07 -1.70
CA ALA A 97 -6.72 9.93 -1.42
C ALA A 97 -7.26 9.94 0.00
N LEU A 98 -6.40 10.23 0.99
CA LEU A 98 -6.79 10.35 2.40
C LEU A 98 -7.77 11.50 2.65
N THR A 99 -7.59 12.62 1.96
CA THR A 99 -8.51 13.77 2.05
C THR A 99 -9.87 13.43 1.45
N LEU A 100 -9.89 12.86 0.25
CA LEU A 100 -11.12 12.43 -0.44
C LEU A 100 -11.87 11.33 0.32
N TRP A 101 -11.15 10.43 1.00
CA TRP A 101 -11.76 9.43 1.87
C TRP A 101 -12.49 10.09 3.05
N LYS A 102 -11.86 11.07 3.73
CA LYS A 102 -12.52 11.83 4.81
C LYS A 102 -13.77 12.58 4.32
N GLU A 103 -13.78 12.99 3.06
CA GLU A 103 -14.91 13.63 2.39
C GLU A 103 -15.97 12.63 1.87
N GLN A 104 -15.78 11.33 2.11
CA GLN A 104 -16.62 10.23 1.60
C GLN A 104 -16.73 10.18 0.06
N ASN A 105 -15.76 10.80 -0.65
CA ASN A 105 -15.62 10.68 -2.09
C ASN A 105 -14.80 9.44 -2.44
N TYR A 106 -15.39 8.26 -2.21
CA TYR A 106 -14.73 6.97 -2.34
C TYR A 106 -14.24 6.68 -3.76
N CYS A 107 -14.98 7.12 -4.79
CA CYS A 107 -14.62 6.90 -6.19
C CYS A 107 -13.27 7.55 -6.53
N GLU A 108 -13.13 8.83 -6.24
CA GLU A 108 -11.88 9.57 -6.48
C GLU A 108 -10.78 9.11 -5.50
N SER A 109 -11.13 8.87 -4.24
CA SER A 109 -10.17 8.35 -3.25
C SER A 109 -9.54 7.03 -3.72
N ARG A 110 -10.33 6.10 -4.23
CA ARG A 110 -9.87 4.83 -4.81
C ARG A 110 -8.92 5.05 -5.97
N TYR A 111 -9.23 5.96 -6.88
CA TYR A 111 -8.35 6.31 -8.01
C TYR A 111 -6.98 6.77 -7.51
N HIS A 112 -6.94 7.68 -6.53
CA HIS A 112 -5.67 8.18 -6.00
C HIS A 112 -4.92 7.13 -5.18
N PHE A 113 -5.59 6.33 -4.34
CA PHE A 113 -4.96 5.22 -3.61
C PHE A 113 -4.31 4.20 -4.56
N LEU A 114 -4.92 3.94 -5.72
CA LEU A 114 -4.37 3.05 -6.73
C LEU A 114 -3.04 3.55 -7.31
N HIS A 115 -2.82 4.87 -7.36
CA HIS A 115 -1.57 5.48 -7.82
C HIS A 115 -0.59 5.79 -6.67
N SER A 116 -1.02 5.57 -5.43
CA SER A 116 -0.18 5.71 -4.24
C SER A 116 0.61 4.43 -3.91
N ALA A 117 1.59 4.53 -3.01
CA ALA A 117 2.27 3.39 -2.40
C ALA A 117 1.53 2.84 -1.16
N ASP A 118 0.38 3.41 -0.80
CA ASP A 118 -0.36 3.11 0.42
C ASP A 118 -1.43 2.04 0.19
N GLY A 119 -1.01 0.78 0.25
CA GLY A 119 -1.94 -0.35 0.09
C GLY A 119 -2.82 -0.60 1.31
N GLU A 120 -2.33 -0.30 2.51
CA GLU A 120 -3.09 -0.47 3.75
C GLU A 120 -4.23 0.55 3.83
N GLY A 121 -3.93 1.84 3.61
CA GLY A 121 -4.95 2.88 3.52
C GLY A 121 -5.98 2.62 2.42
N CYS A 122 -5.52 2.13 1.26
CA CYS A 122 -6.41 1.71 0.17
C CYS A 122 -7.36 0.60 0.61
N ALA A 123 -6.85 -0.46 1.25
CA ALA A 123 -7.68 -1.57 1.70
C ALA A 123 -8.70 -1.13 2.76
N ASN A 124 -8.27 -0.34 3.75
CA ASN A 124 -9.16 0.17 4.80
C ASN A 124 -10.27 1.05 4.20
N MET A 125 -9.93 1.95 3.28
CA MET A 125 -10.93 2.74 2.55
C MET A 125 -11.91 1.86 1.77
N LEU A 126 -11.43 0.81 1.08
CA LEU A 126 -12.31 -0.12 0.34
C LEU A 126 -13.25 -0.91 1.25
N VAL A 127 -12.81 -1.27 2.46
CA VAL A 127 -13.66 -1.92 3.48
C VAL A 127 -14.75 -0.97 3.95
N GLU A 128 -14.41 0.28 4.25
CA GLU A 128 -15.42 1.28 4.62
C GLU A 128 -16.38 1.56 3.47
N TYR A 129 -15.86 1.64 2.24
CA TYR A 129 -16.68 1.90 1.05
C TYR A 129 -17.67 0.77 0.79
N SER A 130 -17.22 -0.49 0.84
CA SER A 130 -18.09 -1.66 0.61
C SER A 130 -19.18 -1.79 1.67
N THR A 131 -18.86 -1.50 2.93
CA THR A 131 -19.81 -1.61 4.05
C THR A 131 -20.81 -0.46 4.07
N SER A 132 -20.39 0.74 3.64
CA SER A 132 -21.24 1.94 3.61
C SER A 132 -22.11 2.06 2.36
N ARG A 133 -21.64 1.58 1.21
CA ARG A 133 -22.28 1.80 -0.11
C ARG A 133 -22.47 0.54 -0.94
N GLY A 134 -21.83 -0.58 -0.60
CA GLY A 134 -21.90 -1.83 -1.36
C GLY A 134 -22.99 -2.77 -0.86
N PHE A 135 -23.32 -3.76 -1.70
CA PHE A 135 -24.16 -4.87 -1.26
C PHE A 135 -23.31 -5.94 -0.56
N ARG A 136 -23.86 -6.59 0.47
CA ARG A 136 -23.17 -7.68 1.20
C ARG A 136 -22.70 -8.83 0.30
N SER A 137 -23.33 -8.99 -0.86
CA SER A 137 -22.98 -9.99 -1.87
C SER A 137 -21.76 -9.61 -2.73
N GLU A 138 -21.26 -8.38 -2.67
CA GLU A 138 -20.17 -7.89 -3.55
C GLU A 138 -18.80 -7.87 -2.87
N VAL A 139 -18.70 -8.39 -1.64
CA VAL A 139 -17.45 -8.41 -0.85
C VAL A 139 -16.30 -9.09 -1.61
N ASP A 140 -16.62 -10.17 -2.32
CA ASP A 140 -15.70 -10.91 -3.18
C ASP A 140 -15.19 -10.07 -4.38
N MET A 141 -16.04 -9.20 -4.95
CA MET A 141 -15.63 -8.29 -6.02
C MET A 141 -14.56 -7.29 -5.57
N PHE A 142 -14.59 -6.81 -4.32
CA PHE A 142 -13.57 -5.90 -3.79
C PHE A 142 -12.20 -6.59 -3.66
N VAL A 143 -12.17 -7.84 -3.19
CA VAL A 143 -10.94 -8.65 -3.11
C VAL A 143 -10.42 -8.95 -4.52
N ALA A 144 -11.29 -9.35 -5.44
CA ALA A 144 -10.90 -9.62 -6.83
C ALA A 144 -10.32 -8.38 -7.52
N GLN A 145 -10.87 -7.19 -7.26
CA GLN A 145 -10.28 -5.95 -7.77
C GLN A 145 -8.86 -5.72 -7.25
N ALA A 146 -8.57 -5.98 -5.97
CA ALA A 146 -7.21 -5.83 -5.46
C ALA A 146 -6.20 -6.77 -6.14
N VAL A 147 -6.62 -8.00 -6.48
CA VAL A 147 -5.84 -8.98 -7.25
C VAL A 147 -5.56 -8.45 -8.66
N LEU A 148 -6.59 -7.96 -9.36
CA LEU A 148 -6.46 -7.44 -10.73
C LEU A 148 -5.51 -6.22 -10.81
N HIS A 149 -5.50 -5.39 -9.78
CA HIS A 149 -4.63 -4.21 -9.72
C HIS A 149 -3.22 -4.51 -9.19
N GLY A 150 -2.91 -5.76 -8.84
CA GLY A 150 -1.55 -6.20 -8.53
C GLY A 150 -0.94 -5.64 -7.25
N LYS A 151 -1.75 -5.24 -6.26
CA LYS A 151 -1.25 -4.74 -4.97
C LYS A 151 -1.35 -5.78 -3.86
N LEU A 152 -0.24 -6.47 -3.57
CA LEU A 152 -0.17 -7.49 -2.51
C LEU A 152 -0.65 -6.98 -1.15
N THR A 153 -0.21 -5.78 -0.74
CA THR A 153 -0.61 -5.19 0.55
C THR A 153 -2.13 -4.99 0.65
N VAL A 154 -2.76 -4.54 -0.43
CA VAL A 154 -4.23 -4.40 -0.49
C VAL A 154 -4.88 -5.79 -0.38
N PHE A 155 -4.40 -6.76 -1.15
CA PHE A 155 -4.89 -8.13 -1.15
C PHE A 155 -4.84 -8.76 0.25
N THR A 156 -3.70 -8.67 0.93
CA THR A 156 -3.51 -9.25 2.28
C THR A 156 -4.46 -8.65 3.29
N VAL A 157 -4.54 -7.32 3.38
CA VAL A 157 -5.41 -6.64 4.34
C VAL A 157 -6.89 -6.98 4.07
N LEU A 158 -7.32 -7.02 2.81
CA LEU A 158 -8.70 -7.41 2.49
C LEU A 158 -8.99 -8.87 2.87
N CYS A 159 -8.06 -9.79 2.65
CA CYS A 159 -8.22 -11.20 3.06
C CYS A 159 -8.39 -11.34 4.58
N GLU A 160 -7.73 -10.50 5.36
CA GLU A 160 -7.83 -10.46 6.82
C GLU A 160 -9.17 -9.84 7.28
N GLN A 161 -9.52 -8.67 6.75
CA GLN A 161 -10.73 -7.95 7.15
C GLN A 161 -12.02 -8.69 6.77
N TYR A 162 -12.04 -9.38 5.63
CA TYR A 162 -13.21 -10.13 5.17
C TYR A 162 -13.25 -11.59 5.62
N GLN A 163 -12.38 -12.03 6.55
CA GLN A 163 -12.36 -13.39 7.07
C GLN A 163 -13.75 -13.95 7.43
N PRO A 164 -14.66 -13.23 8.12
CA PRO A 164 -15.98 -13.77 8.45
C PRO A 164 -16.81 -14.14 7.21
N SER A 165 -16.70 -13.36 6.14
CA SER A 165 -17.38 -13.59 4.87
C SER A 165 -16.71 -14.69 4.04
N LEU A 166 -15.39 -14.80 4.13
CA LEU A 166 -14.60 -15.80 3.41
C LEU A 166 -14.74 -17.19 4.03
N ARG A 167 -14.95 -17.31 5.33
CA ARG A 167 -15.19 -18.59 6.02
C ARG A 167 -16.53 -19.25 5.70
N ARG A 168 -17.40 -18.61 4.92
CA ARG A 168 -18.65 -19.21 4.42
C ARG A 168 -18.37 -20.45 3.56
N ASP A 169 -17.24 -20.46 2.85
CA ASP A 169 -16.76 -21.61 2.08
C ASP A 169 -15.26 -21.82 2.37
N PRO A 170 -14.85 -22.96 2.97
CA PRO A 170 -13.45 -23.28 3.20
C PRO A 170 -12.57 -23.18 1.95
N MET A 171 -13.12 -23.45 0.76
CA MET A 171 -12.39 -23.39 -0.51
C MET A 171 -11.89 -21.98 -0.84
N TYR A 172 -12.54 -20.92 -0.34
CA TYR A 172 -12.09 -19.55 -0.59
C TYR A 172 -10.69 -19.28 -0.04
N ASN A 173 -10.34 -19.85 1.12
CA ASN A 173 -8.99 -19.68 1.65
C ASN A 173 -7.96 -20.40 0.77
N GLU A 174 -8.29 -21.58 0.23
CA GLU A 174 -7.42 -22.29 -0.71
C GLU A 174 -7.23 -21.52 -2.02
N TYR A 175 -8.31 -20.94 -2.56
CA TYR A 175 -8.23 -20.10 -3.75
C TYR A 175 -7.40 -18.84 -3.51
N LEU A 176 -7.60 -18.16 -2.38
CA LEU A 176 -6.84 -16.96 -2.03
C LEU A 176 -5.36 -17.28 -1.81
N ASP A 177 -5.02 -18.40 -1.15
CA ASP A 177 -3.64 -18.82 -1.00
C ASP A 177 -3.01 -19.14 -2.37
N ARG A 178 -3.77 -19.75 -3.30
CA ARG A 178 -3.29 -20.01 -4.67
C ARG A 178 -3.12 -18.72 -5.48
N ILE A 179 -4.04 -17.77 -5.35
CA ILE A 179 -3.94 -16.44 -5.97
C ILE A 179 -2.71 -15.70 -5.41
N GLY A 180 -2.50 -15.76 -4.09
CA GLY A 180 -1.30 -15.26 -3.41
C GLY A 180 -0.02 -15.76 -4.08
N GLN A 181 0.10 -17.08 -4.21
CA GLN A 181 1.26 -17.71 -4.84
C GLN A 181 1.44 -17.29 -6.30
N LEU A 182 0.37 -17.32 -7.11
CA LEU A 182 0.45 -17.10 -8.55
C LEU A 182 0.69 -15.65 -8.93
N PHE A 183 0.03 -14.70 -8.27
CA PHE A 183 0.04 -13.29 -8.65
C PHE A 183 1.04 -12.45 -7.85
N PHE A 184 1.40 -12.91 -6.65
CA PHE A 184 2.26 -12.12 -5.74
C PHE A 184 3.48 -12.89 -5.23
N GLY A 185 3.64 -14.17 -5.58
CA GLY A 185 4.78 -14.98 -5.15
C GLY A 185 4.81 -15.25 -3.65
N VAL A 186 3.67 -15.16 -2.95
CA VAL A 186 3.62 -15.43 -1.50
C VAL A 186 3.90 -16.93 -1.27
N PRO A 187 4.80 -17.31 -0.34
CA PRO A 187 5.08 -18.71 -0.07
C PRO A 187 3.81 -19.45 0.38
N PRO A 188 3.66 -20.74 0.06
CA PRO A 188 2.52 -21.52 0.50
C PRO A 188 2.43 -21.50 2.02
N LYS A 189 1.26 -21.15 2.56
CA LYS A 189 0.99 -21.40 3.99
C LYS A 189 1.15 -22.89 4.19
N GLN A 190 2.05 -23.29 5.08
CA GLN A 190 2.16 -24.69 5.48
C GLN A 190 0.80 -25.09 6.01
N THR A 191 0.08 -25.88 5.21
CA THR A 191 -1.05 -26.61 5.72
C THR A 191 -0.48 -27.46 6.85
N SER A 192 -1.01 -27.29 8.06
CA SER A 192 -0.99 -28.39 9.02
C SER A 192 -1.80 -29.49 8.35
N SER A 193 -1.13 -30.24 7.47
CA SER A 193 -1.71 -31.37 6.80
C SER A 193 -2.25 -32.24 7.93
N TYR A 194 -3.54 -32.54 7.89
CA TYR A 194 -4.15 -33.53 8.77
C TYR A 194 -3.47 -34.92 8.62
N GLY A 195 -2.45 -35.06 7.75
CA GLY A 195 -1.52 -36.20 7.67
C GLY A 195 -0.15 -36.03 8.36
N GLY A 196 0.17 -34.88 8.97
CA GLY A 196 1.47 -34.65 9.62
C GLY A 196 1.66 -35.42 10.93
N LEU A 197 0.56 -35.70 11.65
CA LEU A 197 0.62 -36.42 12.91
C LEU A 197 0.88 -37.93 12.71
N LEU A 198 0.30 -38.53 11.67
CA LEU A 198 0.51 -39.95 11.34
C LEU A 198 1.87 -40.19 10.67
N GLY A 199 2.36 -39.23 9.88
CA GLY A 199 3.69 -39.31 9.26
C GLY A 199 4.82 -39.36 10.30
N ASN A 200 4.81 -38.44 11.28
CA ASN A 200 5.84 -38.40 12.32
C ASN A 200 5.80 -39.61 13.27
N LEU A 201 4.61 -40.17 13.53
CA LEU A 201 4.47 -41.40 14.33
C LEU A 201 4.99 -42.63 13.58
N LEU A 202 4.72 -42.75 12.27
CA LEU A 202 5.21 -43.87 11.47
C LEU A 202 6.75 -43.85 11.34
N SER A 203 7.34 -42.66 11.17
CA SER A 203 8.80 -42.48 11.15
C SER A 203 9.45 -42.82 12.50
N SER A 204 8.79 -42.48 13.61
CA SER A 204 9.28 -42.82 14.95
C SER A 204 9.13 -44.31 15.29
N LEU A 205 8.14 -45.00 14.71
CA LEU A 205 7.92 -46.43 14.93
C LEU A 205 8.85 -47.30 14.07
N MET A 206 9.26 -46.81 12.89
CA MET A 206 10.15 -47.54 11.97
C MET A 206 11.64 -47.29 12.24
N GLY A 207 11.99 -46.35 13.11
CA GLY A 207 13.37 -45.99 13.46
C GLY A 207 13.93 -46.66 14.72
N SER A 208 13.29 -47.72 15.24
CA SER A 208 13.65 -48.34 16.54
C SER A 208 14.02 -49.82 16.46
N SER A 209 14.44 -50.31 15.30
CA SER A 209 14.92 -51.68 15.13
C SER A 209 16.19 -51.73 14.29
N GLU A 210 17.33 -51.39 14.89
CA GLU A 210 18.66 -51.88 14.51
C GLU A 210 19.71 -51.31 15.48
N GLN A 211 19.94 -51.99 16.61
CA GLN A 211 21.23 -52.05 17.32
C GLN A 211 21.20 -53.06 18.47
N GLU A 212 21.85 -54.20 18.27
CA GLU A 212 22.42 -55.16 19.25
C GLU A 212 22.97 -56.32 18.38
N GLU A 213 24.13 -56.96 18.57
CA GLU A 213 25.28 -56.84 19.45
C GLU A 213 26.30 -57.90 18.93
N GLY A 214 27.58 -57.80 19.28
CA GLY A 214 28.53 -58.88 18.99
C GLY A 214 29.99 -58.56 19.30
N GLU A 215 30.34 -58.56 20.59
CA GLU A 215 31.73 -58.69 21.08
C GLU A 215 32.11 -60.17 21.27
N GLU A 216 33.34 -60.56 20.92
CA GLU A 216 34.32 -61.15 21.86
C GLU A 216 35.71 -61.34 21.22
N SER A 217 36.74 -61.34 22.07
CA SER A 217 38.18 -61.04 21.84
C SER A 217 39.09 -62.29 22.01
N PRO A 218 40.38 -62.25 22.43
CA PRO A 218 41.64 -61.67 21.90
C PRO A 218 42.80 -62.70 21.69
N SER A 219 43.94 -62.28 21.10
CA SER A 219 45.37 -62.73 21.30
C SER A 219 46.18 -62.47 20.02
N ASP A 220 47.48 -62.19 19.96
CA ASP A 220 48.59 -61.84 20.85
C ASP A 220 49.75 -61.42 19.89
N GLY A 221 50.69 -60.59 20.33
CA GLY A 221 51.97 -60.37 19.63
C GLY A 221 52.27 -58.94 19.19
N SER A 222 52.80 -58.14 20.12
CA SER A 222 53.69 -57.00 19.87
C SER A 222 55.09 -57.51 19.39
N PRO A 223 56.12 -56.67 19.06
CA PRO A 223 56.17 -55.19 19.03
C PRO A 223 57.08 -54.52 17.93
N ILE A 224 57.03 -53.16 17.84
CA ILE A 224 58.10 -52.18 17.45
C ILE A 224 58.46 -52.10 15.93
N GLU A 225 58.69 -50.95 15.27
CA GLU A 225 59.51 -49.76 15.61
C GLU A 225 59.12 -48.48 14.84
N LEU A 226 59.65 -47.35 15.35
CA LEU A 226 59.55 -45.96 14.89
C LEU A 226 60.54 -45.64 13.74
N ASP A 227 60.07 -44.88 12.74
CA ASP A 227 60.60 -43.60 12.21
C ASP A 227 60.01 -43.32 10.81
#